data_AF-A0A931LSK8-F1
#
_entry.id   AF-A0A931LSK8-F1
#
_cell.length_a   1.000
_cell.length_b   1.000
_cell.length_c   1.000
_cell.angle_alpha   90.00
_cell.angle_beta   90.00
_cell.angle_gamma   90.00
#
_symmetry.space_group_name_H-M   'P 1'
#
loop_
_entity.id
_entity.type
_entity.pdbx_description
1 polymer ?
#
loop_
_entity_poly.entity_id
_entity_poly.type
_entity_poly.pdbx_seq_one_letter_code
_entity_poly.pdbx_strand_id
1 'polypeptide(L)'
;MTAIPSDIDRMLWNLTDSRNAQAIADFEGRYPEWKAELDRRLQMLDQLRGARDLATVAIPSGPFIPTVTIPRPNMRVSWTFGALGLAAIAGASFFATRSLLDGPAPSVPLAPAATPQEYPTGNTYIGHRYGAERESAAVPPRGRAGDGADFGGPVPLKALPKAPPGAEPPLPMRKRPMTIHVVSASMQSVLEAISSHALLDLFIAPGTPNPDIRVDYIDMSPMAILQDMGKRFGFTALEEGSDTVLIVPAIDGGGPTPSQPASDPANR
;
A
#
# COMPACT_ATOMS: atom_id res chain seq x y z
N MET A 1 15.86 25.71 17.68
CA MET A 1 14.43 25.76 17.34
C MET A 1 13.69 25.28 18.56
N THR A 2 12.97 26.17 19.24
CA THR A 2 12.18 25.81 20.42
C THR A 2 11.06 24.88 19.96
N ALA A 3 10.94 23.70 20.56
CA ALA A 3 9.85 22.79 20.23
C ALA A 3 8.53 23.45 20.65
N ILE A 4 7.59 23.56 19.71
CA ILE A 4 6.27 24.14 19.97
C ILE A 4 5.46 23.09 20.75
N PRO A 5 4.88 23.44 21.91
CA PRO A 5 3.94 22.57 22.59
C PRO A 5 2.76 22.18 21.67
N SER A 6 2.35 20.92 21.69
CA SER A 6 1.38 20.37 20.73
C SER A 6 -0.02 20.99 20.85
N ASP A 7 -0.37 21.48 22.03
CA ASP A 7 -1.57 22.26 22.33
C ASP A 7 -1.55 23.64 21.66
N ILE A 8 -0.43 24.36 21.74
CA ILE A 8 -0.25 25.65 21.06
C ILE A 8 -0.24 25.45 19.53
N ASP A 9 0.40 24.39 19.05
CA ASP A 9 0.43 24.05 17.63
C ASP A 9 -0.98 23.83 17.05
N ARG A 10 -1.84 23.10 17.78
CA ARG A 10 -3.26 22.92 17.41
C ARG A 10 -4.03 24.22 17.41
N MET A 11 -3.81 25.10 18.39
CA MET A 11 -4.45 26.43 18.41
C MET A 11 -3.99 27.30 17.23
N LEU A 12 -2.70 27.34 16.92
CA LEU A 12 -2.15 28.05 15.78
C LEU A 12 -2.81 27.59 14.48
N TRP A 13 -2.93 26.27 14.26
CA TRP A 13 -3.61 25.73 13.09
C TRP A 13 -5.09 26.15 13.01
N ASN A 14 -5.85 26.05 14.10
CA ASN A 14 -7.26 26.49 14.15
C ASN A 14 -7.43 27.99 13.88
N LEU A 15 -6.55 28.83 14.41
CA LEU A 15 -6.59 30.28 14.17
C LEU A 15 -6.29 30.62 12.71
N THR A 16 -5.30 29.94 12.13
CA THR A 16 -4.91 30.18 10.74
C THR A 16 -5.99 29.73 9.74
N ASP A 17 -6.73 28.67 10.06
CA ASP A 17 -7.83 28.18 9.22
C ASP A 17 -9.07 29.10 9.32
N SER A 18 -9.46 29.49 10.54
CA SER A 18 -10.65 30.32 10.77
C SER A 18 -10.48 31.81 10.42
N ARG A 19 -9.25 32.34 10.44
CA ARG A 19 -8.91 33.76 10.21
C ARG A 19 -9.78 34.77 10.99
N ASN A 20 -10.22 34.40 12.19
CA ASN A 20 -11.00 35.30 13.03
C ASN A 20 -10.06 36.37 13.64
N ALA A 21 -10.20 37.62 13.21
CA ALA A 21 -9.37 38.74 13.66
C ALA A 21 -9.39 38.93 15.18
N GLN A 22 -10.54 38.72 15.84
CA GLN A 22 -10.64 38.84 17.28
C GLN A 22 -9.87 37.73 17.99
N ALA A 23 -9.97 36.49 17.50
CA ALA A 23 -9.28 35.35 18.09
C ALA A 23 -7.76 35.44 17.89
N ILE A 24 -7.31 36.01 16.78
CA ILE A 24 -5.89 36.32 16.52
C ILE A 24 -5.39 37.37 17.51
N ALA A 25 -6.11 38.48 17.69
CA ALA A 25 -5.74 39.52 18.66
C ALA A 25 -5.67 38.99 20.10
N ASP A 26 -6.66 38.18 20.50
CA ASP A 26 -6.69 37.54 21.81
C ASP A 26 -5.51 36.56 21.99
N PHE A 27 -5.14 35.81 20.95
CA PHE A 27 -4.00 34.91 20.96
C PHE A 27 -2.67 35.67 21.08
N GLU A 28 -2.48 36.73 20.29
CA GLU A 28 -1.27 37.57 20.37
C GLU A 28 -1.09 38.19 21.76
N GLY A 29 -2.19 38.55 22.43
CA GLY A 29 -2.15 39.05 23.80
C GLY A 29 -1.78 37.98 24.84
N ARG A 30 -2.20 36.73 24.64
CA ARG A 30 -1.93 35.61 25.57
C ARG A 30 -0.56 34.97 25.35
N TYR A 31 -0.06 34.97 24.11
CA TYR A 31 1.10 34.19 23.67
C TYR A 31 2.05 35.03 22.78
N PRO A 32 2.65 36.11 23.32
CA PRO A 32 3.46 37.04 22.53
C PRO A 32 4.69 36.38 21.90
N GLU A 33 5.27 35.34 22.52
CA GLU A 33 6.44 34.63 22.02
C GLU A 33 6.16 33.80 20.75
N TRP A 34 4.89 33.46 20.48
CA TRP A 34 4.47 32.66 19.32
C TRP A 34 3.93 33.49 18.16
N LYS A 35 3.91 34.83 18.28
CA LYS A 35 3.42 35.74 17.24
C LYS A 35 4.13 35.56 15.90
N ALA A 36 5.46 35.47 15.91
CA ALA A 36 6.25 35.30 14.69
C ALA A 36 5.95 33.98 13.96
N GLU A 37 5.60 32.93 14.70
CA GLU A 37 5.22 31.64 14.12
C GLU A 37 3.80 31.69 13.54
N LEU A 38 2.87 32.37 14.20
CA LEU A 38 1.52 32.62 13.66
C LEU A 38 1.58 33.39 12.33
N ASP A 39 2.34 34.49 12.29
CA ASP A 39 2.52 35.32 11.09
C ASP A 39 3.10 34.50 9.94
N ARG A 40 4.11 33.67 10.22
CA ARG A 40 4.72 32.78 9.22
C ARG A 40 3.71 31.80 8.63
N ARG A 41 2.84 31.20 9.46
CA ARG A 41 1.82 30.25 9.01
C ARG A 41 0.73 30.93 8.19
N LEU A 42 0.28 32.11 8.61
CA LEU A 42 -0.66 32.92 7.84
C LEU A 42 -0.09 33.25 6.45
N GLN A 43 1.16 33.69 6.38
CA GLN A 43 1.84 33.99 5.11
C GLN A 43 1.96 32.75 4.21
N MET A 44 2.31 31.60 4.77
CA MET A 44 2.40 30.33 4.02
C MET A 44 1.04 29.93 3.44
N LEU A 45 -0.03 30.03 4.23
CA LEU A 45 -1.38 29.73 3.77
C LEU A 45 -1.86 30.71 2.70
N ASP A 46 -1.53 32.00 2.81
CA ASP A 46 -1.81 32.98 1.77
C ASP A 46 -1.09 32.64 0.45
N GLN A 47 0.17 32.19 0.52
CA GLN A 47 0.90 31.73 -0.67
C GLN A 47 0.26 30.50 -1.32
N LEU A 48 -0.16 29.51 -0.53
CA LEU A 48 -0.84 28.32 -1.03
C LEU A 48 -2.20 28.65 -1.65
N ARG A 49 -2.93 29.60 -1.06
CA ARG A 49 -4.23 30.04 -1.57
C ARG A 49 -4.08 30.86 -2.86
N GLY A 50 -3.14 31.79 -2.88
CA GLY A 50 -2.82 32.58 -4.08
C GLY A 50 -2.31 31.72 -5.23
N ALA A 51 -1.60 30.62 -4.95
CA ALA A 51 -1.19 29.66 -5.97
C ALA A 51 -2.39 28.96 -6.65
N ARG A 52 -3.52 28.80 -5.95
CA ARG A 52 -4.74 28.21 -6.51
C ARG A 52 -5.43 29.15 -7.51
N ASP A 53 -5.40 30.46 -7.26
CA ASP A 53 -6.02 31.44 -8.16
C ASP A 53 -5.23 31.64 -9.46
N LEU A 54 -3.91 31.39 -9.44
CA LEU A 54 -3.07 31.37 -10.64
C LEU A 54 -3.37 30.20 -11.59
N ALA A 55 -4.14 29.18 -11.16
CA ALA A 55 -4.68 28.16 -12.07
C ALA A 55 -5.85 28.68 -12.94
N THR A 56 -6.31 29.91 -12.70
CA THR A 56 -7.24 30.63 -13.59
C THR A 56 -6.51 31.54 -14.59
N VAL A 57 -5.22 31.30 -14.86
CA VAL A 57 -4.65 31.71 -16.14
C VAL A 57 -5.45 30.96 -17.20
N ALA A 58 -6.24 31.71 -17.97
CA ALA A 58 -7.05 31.20 -19.06
C ALA A 58 -6.21 30.21 -19.88
N ILE A 59 -6.45 28.92 -19.66
CA ILE A 59 -5.91 27.87 -20.52
C ILE A 59 -6.41 28.28 -21.90
N PRO A 60 -5.53 28.64 -22.85
CA PRO A 60 -5.99 28.96 -24.19
C PRO A 60 -6.77 27.75 -24.64
N SER A 61 -8.07 27.96 -24.90
CA SER A 61 -8.96 27.01 -25.53
C SER A 61 -8.51 26.81 -26.98
N GLY A 62 -7.29 26.31 -27.15
CA GLY A 62 -6.86 25.74 -28.41
C GLY A 62 -7.79 24.57 -28.72
N PRO A 63 -8.11 24.35 -30.02
CA PRO A 63 -8.87 23.18 -30.41
C PRO A 63 -8.17 21.94 -29.85
N PHE A 64 -8.93 21.12 -29.14
CA PHE A 64 -8.46 19.83 -28.64
C PHE A 64 -7.89 19.06 -29.83
N ILE A 65 -6.57 18.94 -29.91
CA ILE A 65 -5.90 18.07 -30.87
C ILE A 65 -5.96 16.69 -30.21
N PRO A 66 -6.85 15.78 -30.65
CA PRO A 66 -6.87 14.43 -30.10
C PRO A 66 -5.49 13.82 -30.28
N THR A 67 -4.84 13.48 -29.18
CA THR A 67 -3.62 12.68 -29.20
C THR A 67 -3.95 11.39 -29.94
N VAL A 68 -3.37 11.23 -31.13
CA VAL A 68 -3.51 10.02 -31.94
C VAL A 68 -3.19 8.84 -31.04
N THR A 69 -4.23 8.09 -30.68
CA THR A 69 -4.09 6.91 -29.85
C THR A 69 -3.35 5.89 -30.69
N ILE A 70 -2.07 5.64 -30.39
CA ILE A 70 -1.29 4.61 -31.07
C ILE A 70 -2.09 3.30 -30.91
N PRO A 71 -2.50 2.64 -32.01
CA PRO A 71 -3.30 1.42 -31.91
C PRO A 71 -2.50 0.39 -31.12
N ARG A 72 -3.05 -0.04 -29.98
CA ARG A 72 -2.46 -1.14 -29.20
C ARG A 72 -2.33 -2.35 -30.13
N PRO A 73 -1.13 -2.94 -30.28
CA PRO A 73 -0.94 -4.09 -31.14
C PRO A 73 -1.90 -5.20 -30.71
N ASN A 74 -2.55 -5.84 -31.68
CA ASN A 74 -3.51 -6.89 -31.38
C ASN A 74 -2.78 -8.00 -30.58
N MET A 75 -3.29 -8.31 -29.39
CA MET A 75 -2.66 -9.24 -28.46
C MET A 75 -2.91 -10.72 -28.84
N ARG A 76 -3.51 -10.98 -30.01
CA ARG A 76 -3.81 -12.33 -30.49
C ARG A 76 -2.62 -12.96 -31.21
N VAL A 77 -1.72 -12.16 -31.78
CA VAL A 77 -0.51 -12.65 -32.46
C VAL A 77 0.58 -13.07 -31.45
N SER A 78 0.59 -12.53 -30.23
CA SER A 78 1.61 -12.92 -29.22
C SER A 78 1.37 -14.31 -28.61
N TRP A 79 0.12 -14.80 -28.60
CA TRP A 79 -0.20 -16.11 -28.02
C TRP A 79 0.31 -17.29 -28.86
N THR A 80 0.36 -17.17 -30.19
CA THR A 80 0.83 -18.26 -31.06
C THR A 80 2.33 -18.50 -30.93
N PHE A 81 3.14 -17.45 -30.75
CA PHE A 81 4.57 -17.59 -30.50
C PHE A 81 4.88 -18.12 -29.09
N GLY A 82 4.08 -17.75 -28.08
CA GLY A 82 4.23 -18.29 -26.72
C GLY A 82 4.01 -19.80 -26.64
N ALA A 83 2.99 -20.32 -27.34
CA ALA A 83 2.71 -21.76 -27.37
C ALA A 83 3.85 -22.58 -28.00
N LEU A 84 4.51 -22.04 -29.03
CA LEU A 84 5.61 -22.72 -29.70
C LEU A 84 6.88 -22.77 -28.84
N GLY A 85 7.16 -21.70 -28.09
CA GLY A 85 8.27 -21.65 -27.13
C GLY A 85 8.10 -22.65 -25.98
N LEU A 86 6.89 -22.77 -25.42
CA LEU A 86 6.59 -23.74 -24.37
C LEU A 86 6.74 -25.20 -24.85
N ALA A 87 6.33 -25.51 -26.07
CA ALA A 87 6.50 -26.85 -26.65
C ALA A 87 7.98 -27.24 -26.80
N ALA A 88 8.85 -26.29 -27.19
CA ALA A 88 10.29 -26.53 -27.31
C ALA A 88 10.94 -26.82 -25.95
N ILE A 89 10.57 -26.08 -24.91
CA ILE A 89 11.07 -26.29 -23.54
C ILE A 89 10.60 -27.64 -22.98
N ALA A 90 9.32 -28.00 -23.19
CA ALA A 90 8.79 -29.29 -22.76
C ALA A 90 9.50 -30.46 -23.46
N GLY A 91 9.77 -30.35 -24.76
CA GLY A 91 10.54 -31.34 -25.52
C GLY A 91 11.97 -31.49 -24.99
N ALA A 92 12.67 -30.39 -24.73
CA ALA A 92 14.02 -30.41 -24.18
C ALA A 92 14.06 -31.05 -22.78
N SER A 93 13.06 -30.77 -21.94
CA SER A 93 12.93 -31.38 -20.60
C SER A 93 12.76 -32.89 -20.69
N PHE A 94 11.87 -33.38 -21.56
CA PHE A 94 11.64 -34.82 -21.75
C PHE A 94 12.92 -35.57 -22.19
N PHE A 95 13.69 -35.01 -23.12
CA PHE A 95 14.95 -35.62 -23.56
C PHE A 95 16.02 -35.61 -22.46
N ALA A 96 16.13 -34.56 -21.67
CA ALA A 96 17.05 -34.50 -20.53
C ALA A 96 16.72 -35.57 -19.48
N THR A 97 15.43 -35.73 -19.13
CA THR A 97 15.00 -36.77 -18.17
C THR A 97 15.26 -38.17 -18.70
N ARG A 98 15.00 -38.42 -19.99
CA ARG A 98 15.27 -39.73 -20.60
C ARG A 98 16.76 -40.07 -20.58
N SER A 99 17.65 -39.11 -20.88
CA SER A 99 19.09 -39.30 -20.83
C SER A 99 19.62 -39.61 -19.42
N LEU A 100 18.95 -39.13 -18.37
CA LEU A 100 19.30 -39.42 -16.98
C LEU A 100 18.84 -40.82 -16.53
N LEU A 101 17.75 -41.34 -17.10
CA LEU A 101 17.22 -42.68 -16.81
C LEU A 101 18.03 -43.80 -17.46
N ASP A 102 18.62 -43.55 -18.63
CA ASP A 102 19.51 -44.50 -19.33
C ASP A 102 20.94 -44.51 -18.74
N GLY A 103 21.21 -43.69 -17.71
CA GLY A 103 22.50 -43.64 -17.02
C GLY A 103 22.76 -44.87 -16.13
N PRO A 104 24.02 -45.28 -15.95
CA PRO A 104 24.36 -46.37 -15.04
C PRO A 104 23.88 -46.03 -13.61
N ALA A 105 23.20 -46.98 -12.98
CA ALA A 105 22.61 -46.78 -11.66
C ALA A 105 23.66 -46.22 -10.68
N PRO A 106 23.37 -45.09 -10.00
CA PRO A 106 24.30 -44.52 -9.04
C PRO A 106 24.54 -45.53 -7.93
N SER A 107 25.79 -45.90 -7.72
CA SER A 107 26.22 -46.72 -6.59
C SER A 107 25.96 -45.93 -5.31
N VAL A 108 24.83 -46.19 -4.65
CA VAL A 108 24.46 -45.57 -3.38
C VAL A 108 25.44 -46.05 -2.33
N PRO A 109 26.27 -45.17 -1.73
CA PRO A 109 27.08 -45.57 -0.58
C PRO A 109 26.13 -45.92 0.56
N LEU A 110 26.33 -47.11 1.13
CA LEU A 110 25.58 -47.63 2.27
C LEU A 110 25.66 -46.62 3.43
N ALA A 111 24.59 -45.88 3.67
CA ALA A 111 24.53 -44.95 4.79
C ALA A 111 24.43 -45.77 6.10
N PRO A 112 25.26 -45.47 7.13
CA PRO A 112 25.13 -46.11 8.43
C PRO A 112 23.79 -45.75 9.07
N ALA A 113 23.18 -46.76 9.71
CA ALA A 113 21.86 -46.69 10.32
C ALA A 113 21.73 -45.49 11.27
N ALA A 114 20.87 -44.54 10.92
CA ALA A 114 20.53 -43.41 11.76
C ALA A 114 19.58 -43.86 12.89
N THR A 115 19.94 -43.49 14.11
CA THR A 115 19.16 -43.63 15.34
C THR A 115 17.83 -42.86 15.23
N PRO A 116 16.71 -43.35 15.82
CA PRO A 116 15.43 -42.68 15.75
C PRO A 116 15.48 -41.36 16.55
N GLN A 117 15.30 -40.22 15.88
CA GLN A 117 14.97 -38.97 16.56
C GLN A 117 13.45 -38.84 16.68
N GLU A 118 13.03 -38.72 17.93
CA GLU A 118 11.67 -38.47 18.38
C GLU A 118 11.32 -36.99 18.11
N TYR A 119 10.38 -36.74 17.19
CA TYR A 119 9.89 -35.40 16.92
C TYR A 119 8.76 -35.05 17.90
N PRO A 120 8.85 -33.94 18.66
CA PRO A 120 7.74 -33.51 19.50
C PRO A 120 6.59 -32.97 18.63
N THR A 121 5.50 -33.72 18.63
CA THR A 121 4.19 -33.33 18.10
C THR A 121 3.64 -32.17 18.94
N GLY A 122 3.62 -30.96 18.38
CA GLY A 122 3.00 -29.83 19.05
C GLY A 122 2.95 -28.60 18.17
N ASN A 123 1.91 -28.48 17.34
CA ASN A 123 1.32 -27.17 17.11
C ASN A 123 -0.16 -27.28 16.75
N THR A 124 -0.95 -26.99 17.78
CA THR A 124 -2.38 -26.74 17.77
C THR A 124 -2.70 -25.59 16.83
N TYR A 125 -3.66 -25.83 15.92
CA TYR A 125 -4.33 -24.81 15.13
C TYR A 125 -5.00 -23.79 16.06
N ILE A 126 -4.53 -22.55 16.07
CA ILE A 126 -5.28 -21.41 16.61
C ILE A 126 -6.23 -20.93 15.52
N GLY A 127 -7.46 -21.43 15.56
CA GLY A 127 -8.59 -20.80 14.90
C GLY A 127 -8.97 -19.54 15.68
N HIS A 128 -8.79 -18.37 15.07
CA HIS A 128 -9.33 -17.12 15.62
C HIS A 128 -10.85 -17.11 15.44
N ARG A 129 -11.53 -17.45 16.53
CA ARG A 129 -12.96 -17.29 16.74
C ARG A 129 -13.22 -15.84 17.11
N TYR A 130 -13.90 -15.10 16.24
CA TYR A 130 -14.50 -13.81 16.59
C TYR A 130 -15.66 -14.06 17.57
N GLY A 131 -15.69 -13.31 18.68
CA GLY A 131 -16.88 -13.25 19.53
C GLY A 131 -16.63 -12.82 20.98
N ALA A 132 -17.06 -11.59 21.27
CA ALA A 132 -17.65 -11.10 22.52
C ALA A 132 -16.82 -11.06 23.82
N GLU A 133 -16.60 -9.82 24.27
CA GLU A 133 -16.82 -9.31 25.63
C GLU A 133 -16.47 -10.21 26.84
N ARG A 134 -15.39 -9.85 27.55
CA ARG A 134 -15.26 -9.79 29.02
C ARG A 134 -13.84 -9.30 29.35
N GLU A 135 -13.71 -8.10 29.91
CA GLU A 135 -13.67 -7.88 31.36
C GLU A 135 -12.32 -8.27 31.99
N SER A 136 -11.57 -7.22 32.33
CA SER A 136 -10.71 -7.11 33.52
C SER A 136 -9.64 -8.18 33.75
N ALA A 137 -8.38 -7.89 33.38
CA ALA A 137 -7.22 -8.41 34.11
C ALA A 137 -5.92 -7.62 33.84
N ALA A 138 -5.37 -7.10 34.94
CA ALA A 138 -3.95 -7.01 35.28
C ALA A 138 -3.00 -6.17 34.39
N VAL A 139 -2.77 -4.95 34.86
CA VAL A 139 -1.51 -4.20 34.71
C VAL A 139 -0.31 -5.08 35.12
N PRO A 140 0.71 -5.29 34.27
CA PRO A 140 1.93 -5.96 34.70
C PRO A 140 2.76 -5.05 35.64
N PRO A 141 3.37 -5.61 36.71
CA PRO A 141 4.14 -4.85 37.68
C PRO A 141 5.43 -4.28 37.07
N ARG A 142 5.67 -3.02 37.40
CA ARG A 142 6.88 -2.24 37.08
C ARG A 142 8.09 -2.90 37.75
N GLY A 143 8.89 -3.60 36.96
CA GLY A 143 10.17 -4.19 37.35
C GLY A 143 11.18 -3.11 37.73
N ARG A 144 11.50 -3.12 39.02
CA ARG A 144 12.40 -2.28 39.80
C ARG A 144 13.87 -2.45 39.37
N ALA A 145 14.53 -1.30 39.24
CA ALA A 145 15.95 -1.02 39.44
C ALA A 145 16.90 -2.22 39.64
N GLY A 146 17.70 -2.49 38.61
CA GLY A 146 19.00 -3.15 38.73
C GLY A 146 20.09 -2.11 38.49
N ASP A 147 20.71 -1.67 39.57
CA ASP A 147 21.98 -0.95 39.59
C ASP A 147 23.11 -1.83 39.00
N GLY A 148 24.03 -1.18 38.29
CA GLY A 148 25.41 -1.65 38.18
C GLY A 148 25.72 -2.63 37.06
N ALA A 149 25.94 -2.12 35.86
CA ALA A 149 26.90 -2.72 34.93
C ALA A 149 27.61 -1.61 34.13
N ASP A 150 28.79 -1.31 34.64
CA ASP A 150 29.90 -0.61 34.02
C ASP A 150 30.11 -1.07 32.55
N PHE A 151 29.75 -0.21 31.60
CA PHE A 151 30.11 -0.34 30.18
C PHE A 151 30.73 0.98 29.70
N GLY A 152 31.76 1.43 30.41
CA GLY A 152 32.69 2.46 29.96
C GLY A 152 33.72 1.88 29.00
N GLY A 153 33.42 1.87 27.71
CA GLY A 153 34.40 1.68 26.65
C GLY A 153 34.01 2.53 25.44
N PRO A 154 34.82 3.52 25.01
CA PRO A 154 34.56 4.26 23.78
C PRO A 154 34.70 3.30 22.61
N VAL A 155 33.58 2.80 22.11
CA VAL A 155 33.56 2.05 20.85
C VAL A 155 34.04 3.04 19.78
N PRO A 156 35.16 2.79 19.09
CA PRO A 156 35.59 3.66 18.01
C PRO A 156 34.47 3.66 16.99
N LEU A 157 33.81 4.82 16.82
CA LEU A 157 32.84 5.03 15.75
C LEU A 157 33.59 4.81 14.43
N LYS A 158 33.52 3.57 13.94
CA LYS A 158 34.00 3.20 12.62
C LYS A 158 33.25 4.11 11.65
N ALA A 159 33.98 5.06 11.07
CA ALA A 159 33.42 6.07 10.19
C ALA A 159 32.48 5.40 9.19
N LEU A 160 31.19 5.70 9.31
CA LEU A 160 30.19 5.21 8.37
C LEU A 160 30.67 5.59 6.96
N PRO A 161 30.78 4.62 6.03
CA PRO A 161 31.20 4.90 4.68
C PRO A 161 30.29 6.00 4.11
N LYS A 162 30.91 7.11 3.72
CA LYS A 162 30.24 8.26 3.12
C LYS A 162 29.49 7.75 1.89
N ALA A 163 28.16 7.82 1.93
CA ALA A 163 27.33 7.39 0.82
C ALA A 163 27.83 8.02 -0.49
N PRO A 164 27.94 7.25 -1.59
CA PRO A 164 28.45 7.77 -2.85
C PRO A 164 27.64 9.00 -3.27
N PRO A 165 28.30 10.14 -3.59
CA PRO A 165 27.61 11.33 -4.05
C PRO A 165 26.95 11.02 -5.40
N GLY A 166 25.62 10.91 -5.41
CA GLY A 166 24.85 10.58 -6.60
C GLY A 166 23.85 9.42 -6.45
N ALA A 167 23.73 8.81 -5.27
CA ALA A 167 22.60 7.90 -5.02
C ALA A 167 21.30 8.70 -5.08
N GLU A 168 20.50 8.45 -6.13
CA GLU A 168 19.17 9.01 -6.31
C GLU A 168 18.33 8.68 -5.05
N PRO A 169 17.59 9.64 -4.47
CA PRO A 169 16.79 9.39 -3.29
C PRO A 169 15.89 8.17 -3.55
N PRO A 170 15.84 7.17 -2.64
CA PRO A 170 14.99 6.01 -2.84
C PRO A 170 13.56 6.48 -3.11
N LEU A 171 12.99 6.07 -4.25
CA LEU A 171 11.63 6.45 -4.62
C LEU A 171 10.69 6.14 -3.44
N PRO A 172 9.77 7.07 -3.08
CA PRO A 172 8.79 6.83 -2.03
C PRO A 172 8.05 5.53 -2.35
N MET A 173 7.85 4.66 -1.35
CA MET A 173 7.38 3.28 -1.55
C MET A 173 6.07 3.19 -2.35
N ARG A 174 5.23 4.23 -2.29
CA ARG A 174 3.98 4.37 -3.05
C ARG A 174 4.14 4.38 -4.57
N LYS A 175 5.32 4.69 -5.08
CA LYS A 175 5.63 4.69 -6.52
C LYS A 175 6.30 3.39 -6.97
N ARG A 176 6.61 2.47 -6.04
CA ARG A 176 7.21 1.20 -6.42
C ARG A 176 6.14 0.34 -7.09
N PRO A 177 6.45 -0.23 -8.26
CA PRO A 177 5.53 -1.14 -8.89
C PRO A 177 5.39 -2.41 -8.04
N MET A 178 4.20 -2.98 -8.06
CA MET A 178 3.93 -4.26 -7.42
C MET A 178 3.12 -5.17 -8.34
N THR A 179 3.19 -6.46 -8.05
CA THR A 179 2.47 -7.51 -8.77
C THR A 179 1.51 -8.21 -7.82
N ILE A 180 0.25 -8.31 -8.21
CA ILE A 180 -0.83 -8.89 -7.42
C ILE A 180 -1.59 -9.88 -8.30
N HIS A 181 -1.63 -11.13 -7.85
CA HIS A 181 -2.40 -12.20 -8.49
C HIS A 181 -3.48 -12.69 -7.51
N VAL A 182 -4.75 -12.44 -7.83
CA VAL A 182 -5.89 -12.85 -7.00
C VAL A 182 -6.85 -13.70 -7.83
N VAL A 183 -6.94 -14.98 -7.45
CA VAL A 183 -7.79 -15.96 -8.13
C VAL A 183 -9.25 -15.84 -7.70
N SER A 184 -9.51 -15.61 -6.41
CA SER A 184 -10.85 -15.37 -5.85
C SER A 184 -10.69 -14.85 -4.43
N ALA A 185 -11.07 -13.61 -4.15
CA ALA A 185 -11.09 -13.05 -2.81
C ALA A 185 -12.10 -11.90 -2.72
N SER A 186 -12.55 -11.59 -1.51
CA SER A 186 -13.39 -10.41 -1.30
C SER A 186 -12.62 -9.13 -1.64
N MET A 187 -13.30 -8.16 -2.25
CA MET A 187 -12.68 -6.88 -2.63
C MET A 187 -11.99 -6.21 -1.43
N GLN A 188 -12.59 -6.24 -0.24
CA GLN A 188 -11.99 -5.70 0.98
C GLN A 188 -10.66 -6.38 1.34
N SER A 189 -10.57 -7.71 1.25
CA SER A 189 -9.32 -8.43 1.51
C SER A 189 -8.21 -8.06 0.51
N VAL A 190 -8.58 -7.81 -0.76
CA VAL A 190 -7.62 -7.36 -1.77
C VAL A 190 -7.14 -5.94 -1.48
N LEU A 191 -8.04 -5.04 -1.07
CA LEU A 191 -7.68 -3.68 -0.67
C LEU A 191 -6.77 -3.67 0.57
N GLU A 192 -7.04 -4.52 1.56
CA GLU A 192 -6.20 -4.69 2.76
C GLU A 192 -4.81 -5.27 2.43
N ALA A 193 -4.72 -6.19 1.48
CA ALA A 193 -3.43 -6.69 0.99
C ALA A 193 -2.63 -5.59 0.29
N ILE A 194 -3.29 -4.77 -0.53
CA ILE A 194 -2.69 -3.59 -1.20
C ILE A 194 -2.19 -2.58 -0.16
N SER A 195 -3.01 -2.27 0.86
CA SER A 195 -2.66 -1.30 1.91
C SER A 195 -1.42 -1.73 2.68
N SER A 196 -1.38 -3.01 3.08
CA SER A 196 -0.29 -3.59 3.85
C SER A 196 1.02 -3.63 3.06
N HIS A 197 0.97 -3.98 1.77
CA HIS A 197 2.15 -4.03 0.92
C HIS A 197 2.69 -2.65 0.54
N ALA A 198 1.79 -1.69 0.31
CA ALA A 198 2.15 -0.35 -0.13
C ALA A 198 2.39 0.64 1.02
N LEU A 199 2.16 0.22 2.28
CA LEU A 199 2.15 1.07 3.47
C LEU A 199 1.19 2.26 3.30
N LEU A 200 -0.02 1.99 2.82
CA LEU A 200 -1.08 2.99 2.66
C LEU A 200 -2.13 2.83 3.77
N ASP A 201 -2.60 3.95 4.30
CA ASP A 201 -3.76 4.01 5.19
C ASP A 201 -5.03 4.11 4.34
N LEU A 202 -5.68 2.98 4.07
CA LEU A 202 -6.93 2.95 3.32
C LEU A 202 -8.14 3.15 4.24
N PHE A 203 -8.97 4.15 3.94
CA PHE A 203 -10.26 4.37 4.58
C PHE A 203 -11.39 4.02 3.62
N ILE A 204 -12.20 3.03 3.96
CA ILE A 204 -13.32 2.60 3.13
C ILE A 204 -14.59 3.26 3.64
N ALA A 205 -15.25 4.04 2.79
CA ALA A 205 -16.52 4.68 3.14
C ALA A 205 -17.62 3.62 3.35
N PRO A 206 -18.56 3.85 4.30
CA PRO A 206 -19.67 2.94 4.53
C PRO A 206 -20.53 2.79 3.26
N GLY A 207 -21.06 1.59 3.04
CA GLY A 207 -21.90 1.28 1.87
C GLY A 207 -21.13 0.89 0.60
N THR A 208 -19.80 0.81 0.66
CA THR A 208 -18.99 0.29 -0.45
C THR A 208 -19.31 -1.19 -0.73
N PRO A 209 -19.64 -1.59 -1.97
CA PRO A 209 -19.88 -2.99 -2.33
C PRO A 209 -18.67 -3.88 -2.01
N ASN A 210 -18.88 -5.12 -1.57
CA ASN A 210 -17.78 -6.08 -1.34
C ASN A 210 -17.98 -7.37 -2.15
N PRO A 211 -17.90 -7.32 -3.50
CA PRO A 211 -17.99 -8.51 -4.32
C PRO A 211 -16.74 -9.38 -4.18
N ASP A 212 -16.87 -10.68 -4.48
CA ASP A 212 -15.72 -11.52 -4.75
C ASP A 212 -15.14 -11.17 -6.12
N ILE A 213 -13.83 -10.93 -6.17
CA ILE A 213 -13.15 -10.44 -7.37
C ILE A 213 -12.01 -11.35 -7.81
N ARG A 214 -11.71 -11.28 -9.10
CA ARG A 214 -10.53 -11.90 -9.73
C ARG A 214 -9.77 -10.83 -10.48
N VAL A 215 -8.52 -10.60 -10.09
CA VAL A 215 -7.68 -9.54 -10.65
C VAL A 215 -6.25 -10.01 -10.78
N ASP A 216 -5.61 -9.53 -11.84
CA ASP A 216 -4.20 -9.79 -12.13
C ASP A 216 -3.57 -8.46 -12.55
N TYR A 217 -2.68 -7.95 -11.71
CA TYR A 217 -1.96 -6.69 -11.93
C TYR A 217 -0.47 -6.98 -11.89
N ILE A 218 0.25 -6.54 -12.92
CA ILE A 218 1.69 -6.79 -13.08
C ILE A 218 2.40 -5.46 -13.25
N ASP A 219 3.40 -5.22 -12.41
CA ASP A 219 4.28 -4.04 -12.49
C ASP A 219 3.51 -2.70 -12.44
N MET A 220 2.44 -2.65 -11.63
CA MET A 220 1.59 -1.45 -11.49
C MET A 220 1.82 -0.77 -10.15
N SER A 221 1.74 0.57 -10.12
CA SER A 221 1.77 1.29 -8.86
C SER A 221 0.50 1.01 -8.04
N PRO A 222 0.57 1.01 -6.69
CA PRO A 222 -0.59 0.84 -5.84
C PRO A 222 -1.76 1.76 -6.18
N MET A 223 -1.49 3.03 -6.48
CA MET A 223 -2.54 3.98 -6.85
C MET A 223 -3.19 3.65 -8.20
N ALA A 224 -2.40 3.21 -9.19
CA ALA A 224 -2.94 2.79 -10.49
C ALA A 224 -3.83 1.55 -10.35
N ILE A 225 -3.46 0.62 -9.47
CA ILE A 225 -4.25 -0.58 -9.14
C ILE A 225 -5.58 -0.14 -8.51
N LEU A 226 -5.55 0.73 -7.50
CA LEU A 226 -6.76 1.22 -6.81
C LEU A 226 -7.70 1.97 -7.77
N GLN A 227 -7.17 2.79 -8.67
CA GLN A 227 -7.95 3.50 -9.68
C GLN A 227 -8.58 2.56 -10.72
N ASP A 228 -7.85 1.54 -11.17
CA ASP A 228 -8.40 0.53 -12.10
C ASP A 228 -9.50 -0.31 -11.42
N MET A 229 -9.25 -0.77 -10.19
CA MET A 229 -10.24 -1.46 -9.38
C MET A 229 -11.49 -0.60 -9.19
N GLY A 230 -11.32 0.68 -8.88
CA GLY A 230 -12.45 1.60 -8.70
C GLY A 230 -13.35 1.69 -9.93
N LYS A 231 -12.76 1.81 -11.11
CA LYS A 231 -13.51 1.82 -12.39
C LYS A 231 -14.26 0.51 -12.63
N ARG A 232 -13.68 -0.63 -12.25
CA ARG A 232 -14.27 -1.96 -12.48
C ARG A 232 -15.35 -2.33 -11.47
N PHE A 233 -15.20 -1.90 -10.22
CA PHE A 233 -16.05 -2.34 -9.09
C PHE A 233 -16.93 -1.22 -8.51
N GLY A 234 -16.93 -0.02 -9.11
CA GLY A 234 -17.87 1.04 -8.76
C GLY A 234 -17.46 1.84 -7.53
N PHE A 235 -16.18 2.18 -7.39
CA PHE A 235 -15.69 3.10 -6.38
C PHE A 235 -14.66 4.08 -6.95
N THR A 236 -14.37 5.14 -6.22
CA THR A 236 -13.32 6.11 -6.53
C THR A 236 -12.29 6.10 -5.40
N ALA A 237 -11.02 6.02 -5.74
CA ALA A 237 -9.91 6.18 -4.79
C ALA A 237 -9.41 7.63 -4.84
N LEU A 238 -9.44 8.31 -3.68
CA LEU A 238 -9.03 9.70 -3.52
C LEU A 238 -7.82 9.76 -2.59
N GLU A 239 -6.75 10.43 -3.01
CA GLU A 239 -5.60 10.72 -2.15
C GLU A 239 -5.95 11.90 -1.23
N GLU A 240 -6.04 11.66 0.08
CA GLU A 240 -6.36 12.70 1.08
C GLU A 240 -5.10 13.24 1.76
N GLY A 241 -4.02 12.45 1.76
CA GLY A 241 -2.74 12.85 2.34
C GLY A 241 -1.58 12.17 1.65
N SER A 242 -0.45 12.10 2.36
CA SER A 242 0.70 11.37 1.86
C SER A 242 0.34 9.89 1.74
N ASP A 243 0.07 9.21 2.85
CA ASP A 243 -0.17 7.76 2.88
C ASP A 243 -1.66 7.41 2.92
N THR A 244 -2.53 8.41 3.00
CA THR A 244 -3.96 8.21 3.25
C THR A 244 -4.76 8.22 1.95
N VAL A 245 -5.53 7.16 1.72
CA VAL A 245 -6.40 7.03 0.56
C VAL A 245 -7.82 6.71 1.00
N LEU A 246 -8.76 7.56 0.60
CA LEU A 246 -10.18 7.40 0.85
C LEU A 246 -10.85 6.69 -0.33
N ILE A 247 -11.51 5.56 -0.06
CA ILE A 247 -12.29 4.79 -1.02
C ILE A 247 -13.77 5.16 -0.85
N VAL A 248 -14.34 5.82 -1.87
CA VAL A 248 -15.73 6.28 -1.88
C VAL A 248 -16.52 5.50 -2.93
N PRO A 249 -17.70 4.93 -2.61
CA PRO A 249 -18.54 4.29 -3.61
C PRO A 249 -18.94 5.32 -4.69
N ALA A 250 -18.92 4.91 -5.95
CA ALA A 250 -19.43 5.74 -7.04
C ALA A 250 -20.96 5.79 -6.88
N ILE A 251 -21.48 6.93 -6.42
CA ILE A 251 -22.91 7.12 -6.11
C ILE A 251 -23.77 7.05 -7.38
N ASP A 252 -23.16 7.20 -8.55
CA ASP A 252 -23.81 6.97 -9.83
C ASP A 252 -23.92 5.46 -10.08
N GLY A 253 -25.08 4.90 -9.73
CA GLY A 253 -25.49 3.50 -9.94
C GLY A 253 -25.57 3.05 -11.40
N GLY A 254 -24.62 3.43 -12.24
CA GLY A 254 -24.44 2.98 -13.61
C GLY A 254 -23.42 1.85 -13.77
N GLY A 255 -22.97 1.24 -12.66
CA GLY A 255 -22.15 0.03 -12.73
C GLY A 255 -22.90 -1.07 -13.49
N PRO A 256 -22.24 -1.84 -14.38
CA PRO A 256 -22.87 -2.95 -15.07
C PRO A 256 -23.40 -3.90 -14.00
N THR A 257 -24.73 -4.05 -13.94
CA THR A 257 -25.38 -5.02 -13.08
C THR A 257 -24.65 -6.34 -13.29
N PRO A 258 -24.04 -6.96 -12.24
CA PRO A 258 -23.37 -8.22 -12.40
C PRO A 258 -24.39 -9.16 -13.02
N SER A 259 -24.10 -9.59 -14.25
CA SER A 259 -25.00 -10.39 -15.08
C SER A 259 -25.45 -11.57 -14.24
N GLN A 260 -26.68 -11.46 -13.76
CA GLN A 260 -27.37 -12.46 -12.97
C GLN A 260 -27.27 -13.76 -13.79
N PRO A 261 -26.74 -14.86 -13.22
CA PRO A 261 -26.59 -16.11 -13.95
C PRO A 261 -27.96 -16.46 -14.53
N ALA A 262 -28.02 -16.58 -15.85
CA ALA A 262 -29.25 -16.81 -16.59
C ALA A 262 -30.03 -17.93 -15.90
N SER A 263 -31.15 -17.58 -15.28
CA SER A 263 -32.10 -18.55 -14.76
C SER A 263 -32.62 -19.33 -15.96
N ASP A 264 -32.13 -20.56 -16.09
CA ASP A 264 -32.49 -21.53 -17.12
C ASP A 264 -34.01 -21.77 -17.11
N PRO A 265 -34.77 -21.32 -18.14
CA PRO A 265 -36.22 -21.45 -18.17
C PRO A 265 -36.65 -22.82 -18.73
N ALA A 266 -36.08 -23.91 -18.20
CA ALA A 266 -36.33 -25.27 -18.67
C ALA A 266 -36.86 -26.17 -17.55
N ASN A 267 -37.99 -25.79 -16.92
CA ASN A 267 -38.83 -26.78 -16.24
C ASN A 267 -40.30 -26.30 -16.17
N ARG A 268 -41.05 -26.54 -17.25
CA ARG A 268 -42.51 -26.65 -17.25
C ARG A 268 -42.92 -27.73 -18.22
#